data_AF-A0A383C9Z4-F1
#
_entry.id   AF-A0A383C9Z4-F1
#
_cell.length_a   1.000
_cell.length_b   1.000
_cell.length_c   1.000
_cell.angle_alpha   90.00
_cell.angle_beta   90.00
_cell.angle_gamma   90.00
#
_symmetry.space_group_name_H-M   'P 1'
#
loop_
_entity.id
_entity.type
_entity.pdbx_description
1 polymer ?
#
loop_
_entity_poly.entity_id
_entity_poly.type
_entity_poly.pdbx_seq_one_letter_code
_entity_poly.pdbx_strand_id
1 'polypeptide(L)'
;MDKIKKIIKENVVSLSITLISILFILLLDFLGIFQSLELKAFDFAFGLRGPTSGWTAQHNLHEKESDIVLVELDDESYRLIPYTYPYPRGDVWAKVLENLSLAGAKVVIIDFEFDSPDQHSELMTNLRINYGFTQPTLHGDIVFADAIRNVKSRGTDVILSSEIITEPTSVPPQYILLPNPI
;
A
#
# COMPACT_ATOMS: atom_id res chain seq x y z
N MET A 1 -56.92 13.18 -25.00
CA MET A 1 -56.36 11.82 -25.26
C MET A 1 -56.02 11.62 -26.73
N ASP A 2 -56.81 12.16 -27.67
CA ASP A 2 -56.64 11.94 -29.11
C ASP A 2 -55.42 12.64 -29.73
N LYS A 3 -55.05 13.82 -29.23
CA LYS A 3 -53.80 14.50 -29.62
C LYS A 3 -52.56 13.65 -29.33
N ILE A 4 -52.51 13.00 -28.16
CA ILE A 4 -51.38 12.15 -27.76
C ILE A 4 -51.33 10.90 -28.64
N LYS A 5 -52.47 10.24 -28.87
CA LYS A 5 -52.56 9.09 -29.79
C LYS A 5 -52.13 9.45 -31.21
N LYS A 6 -52.48 10.65 -31.70
CA LYS A 6 -52.06 11.15 -33.02
C LYS A 6 -50.54 11.32 -33.10
N ILE A 7 -49.94 11.97 -32.11
CA ILE A 7 -48.47 12.17 -32.03
C ILE A 7 -47.73 10.83 -31.98
N ILE A 8 -48.20 9.87 -31.16
CA ILE A 8 -47.61 8.52 -31.09
C ILE A 8 -47.70 7.84 -32.45
N LYS A 9 -48.86 7.92 -33.12
CA LYS A 9 -49.08 7.26 -34.41
C LYS A 9 -48.21 7.85 -35.53
N GLU A 10 -47.99 9.16 -35.53
CA GLU A 10 -47.12 9.87 -36.47
C GLU A 10 -45.63 9.53 -36.24
N ASN A 11 -45.25 9.15 -35.01
CA ASN A 11 -43.86 8.89 -34.61
C ASN A 11 -43.58 7.42 -34.25
N VAL A 12 -44.43 6.47 -34.66
CA VAL A 12 -44.26 5.04 -34.32
C VAL A 12 -42.88 4.51 -34.72
N VAL A 13 -42.40 4.92 -35.89
CA VAL A 13 -41.11 4.43 -36.42
C VAL A 13 -39.95 4.90 -35.53
N SER A 14 -39.91 6.18 -35.17
CA SER A 14 -38.85 6.71 -34.31
C SER A 14 -38.91 6.13 -32.90
N LEU A 15 -40.11 6.01 -32.32
CA LEU A 15 -40.30 5.37 -31.02
C LEU A 15 -39.85 3.90 -31.02
N SER A 16 -40.12 3.17 -32.10
CA SER A 16 -39.72 1.77 -32.24
C SER A 16 -38.20 1.63 -32.34
N ILE A 17 -37.54 2.46 -33.15
CA ILE A 17 -36.08 2.48 -33.29
C ILE A 17 -35.42 2.80 -31.94
N THR A 18 -35.94 3.79 -31.21
CA THR A 18 -35.43 4.15 -29.88
C THR A 18 -35.57 2.99 -28.90
N LEU A 19 -36.74 2.34 -28.85
CA LEU A 19 -36.96 1.20 -27.95
C LEU A 19 -36.00 0.03 -28.27
N ILE A 20 -35.84 -0.31 -29.56
CA ILE A 20 -34.91 -1.36 -30.00
C ILE A 20 -33.48 -0.99 -29.63
N SER A 21 -33.08 0.27 -29.80
CA SER A 21 -31.73 0.73 -29.45
C SER A 21 -31.45 0.61 -27.96
N ILE A 22 -32.42 1.00 -27.11
CA ILE A 22 -32.31 0.85 -25.65
C ILE A 22 -32.16 -0.63 -25.28
N LEU A 23 -33.03 -1.50 -25.80
CA LEU A 23 -32.98 -2.93 -25.52
C LEU A 23 -31.66 -3.57 -26.00
N PHE A 24 -31.15 -3.13 -27.15
CA PHE A 24 -29.89 -3.60 -27.68
C PHE A 24 -28.71 -3.19 -26.80
N ILE A 25 -28.64 -1.93 -26.36
CA ILE A 25 -27.58 -1.46 -25.45
C ILE A 25 -27.63 -2.23 -24.13
N LEU A 26 -28.82 -2.41 -23.54
CA LEU A 26 -28.99 -3.20 -22.31
C LEU A 26 -28.55 -4.66 -22.49
N LEU A 27 -28.80 -5.25 -23.67
CA LEU A 27 -28.32 -6.59 -23.99
C LEU A 27 -26.78 -6.65 -24.07
N LEU A 28 -26.14 -5.67 -24.73
CA LEU A 28 -24.68 -5.60 -24.81
C LEU A 28 -24.04 -5.42 -23.43
N ASP A 29 -24.65 -4.60 -22.58
CA ASP A 29 -24.22 -4.37 -21.20
C ASP A 29 -24.39 -5.62 -20.33
N PHE A 30 -25.54 -6.30 -20.43
CA PHE A 30 -25.78 -7.58 -19.75
C PHE A 30 -24.78 -8.67 -20.15
N LEU A 31 -24.34 -8.68 -21.41
CA LEU A 31 -23.31 -9.61 -21.89
C LEU A 31 -21.87 -9.17 -21.51
N GLY A 32 -21.69 -8.01 -20.87
CA GLY A 32 -20.38 -7.49 -20.46
C GLY A 32 -19.50 -7.02 -21.62
N ILE A 33 -20.08 -6.72 -22.80
CA ILE A 33 -19.32 -6.34 -23.99
C ILE A 33 -18.59 -5.01 -23.78
N PHE A 34 -19.23 -4.03 -23.14
CA PHE A 34 -18.60 -2.75 -22.82
C PHE A 34 -17.41 -2.92 -21.88
N GLN A 35 -17.53 -3.74 -20.84
CA GLN A 35 -16.44 -4.02 -19.91
C GLN A 35 -15.26 -4.71 -20.59
N SER A 36 -15.51 -5.66 -21.50
CA SER A 36 -14.44 -6.31 -22.26
C SER A 36 -13.71 -5.34 -23.20
N LEU A 37 -14.46 -4.44 -23.85
CA LEU A 37 -13.88 -3.40 -24.70
C LEU A 37 -13.09 -2.38 -23.88
N GLU A 38 -13.59 -2.00 -22.70
CA GLU A 38 -12.90 -1.11 -21.77
C GLU A 38 -11.58 -1.71 -21.29
N LEU A 39 -11.56 -2.97 -20.86
CA LEU A 39 -10.34 -3.67 -20.46
C LEU A 39 -9.33 -3.74 -21.61
N LYS A 40 -9.78 -4.04 -22.82
CA LYS A 40 -8.92 -4.01 -24.02
C LYS A 40 -8.40 -2.62 -24.34
N ALA A 41 -9.20 -1.58 -24.13
CA ALA A 41 -8.79 -0.19 -24.30
C ALA A 41 -7.72 0.19 -23.27
N PHE A 42 -7.86 -0.26 -22.01
CA PHE A 42 -6.83 -0.11 -21.00
C PHE A 42 -5.55 -0.86 -21.38
N ASP A 43 -5.65 -2.13 -21.77
CA ASP A 43 -4.48 -2.92 -22.22
C ASP A 43 -3.75 -2.23 -23.38
N PHE A 44 -4.51 -1.71 -24.35
CA PHE A 44 -3.96 -0.94 -25.46
C PHE A 44 -3.26 0.34 -25.00
N ALA A 45 -3.88 1.10 -24.08
CA ALA A 45 -3.27 2.29 -23.50
C ALA A 45 -1.98 1.95 -22.74
N PHE A 46 -1.94 0.83 -22.02
CA PHE A 46 -0.72 0.33 -21.38
C PHE A 46 0.34 -0.11 -22.40
N GLY A 47 -0.05 -0.61 -23.56
CA GLY A 47 0.87 -0.91 -24.66
C GLY A 47 1.46 0.33 -25.32
N LEU A 48 0.73 1.45 -25.32
CA LEU A 48 1.19 2.74 -25.83
C LEU A 48 2.03 3.54 -24.83
N ARG A 49 2.12 3.09 -23.57
CA ARG A 49 2.94 3.77 -22.57
C ARG A 49 4.42 3.71 -22.98
N GLY A 50 5.20 4.67 -22.48
CA GLY A 50 6.66 4.67 -22.63
C GLY A 50 7.32 3.46 -21.94
N PRO A 51 8.66 3.42 -21.90
CA PRO A 51 9.37 2.32 -21.27
C PRO A 51 8.87 2.06 -19.84
N THR A 52 8.68 0.78 -19.52
CA THR A 52 8.22 0.28 -18.21
C THR A 52 9.07 0.73 -17.01
N SER A 53 10.26 1.23 -17.31
CA SER A 53 11.26 1.81 -16.40
C SER A 53 11.00 3.26 -16.00
N GLY A 54 9.94 3.89 -16.52
CA GLY A 54 9.65 5.31 -16.32
C GLY A 54 9.99 6.17 -17.55
N TRP A 55 9.47 7.40 -17.57
CA TRP A 55 9.49 8.29 -18.74
C TRP A 55 10.90 8.70 -19.20
N THR A 56 11.90 8.64 -18.33
CA THR A 56 13.30 9.03 -18.62
C THR A 56 14.17 7.88 -19.12
N ALA A 57 13.67 6.65 -19.12
CA ALA A 57 14.49 5.50 -19.47
C ALA A 57 14.58 5.30 -20.99
N GLN A 58 15.78 4.94 -21.45
CA GLN A 58 16.04 4.70 -22.88
C GLN A 58 15.64 3.28 -23.33
N HIS A 59 15.53 2.34 -22.38
CA HIS A 59 15.20 0.93 -22.62
C HIS A 59 14.24 0.41 -21.55
N ASN A 60 13.40 -0.58 -21.88
CA ASN A 60 12.57 -1.29 -20.93
C ASN A 60 13.46 -2.07 -19.94
N LEU A 61 13.27 -1.90 -18.63
CA LEU A 61 14.05 -2.62 -17.62
C LEU A 61 13.81 -4.15 -17.61
N HIS A 62 12.71 -4.62 -18.22
CA HIS A 62 12.31 -6.03 -18.17
C HIS A 62 13.23 -7.03 -18.89
N GLU A 63 14.36 -6.63 -19.46
CA GLU A 63 15.36 -7.60 -19.95
C GLU A 63 16.17 -8.26 -18.82
N LYS A 64 16.14 -7.71 -17.60
CA LYS A 64 16.79 -8.30 -16.42
C LYS A 64 15.83 -8.32 -15.23
N GLU A 65 15.63 -9.50 -14.63
CA GLU A 65 14.95 -9.60 -13.35
C GLU A 65 15.69 -8.72 -12.32
N SER A 66 14.94 -7.91 -11.59
CA SER A 66 15.48 -7.09 -10.50
C SER A 66 15.62 -7.96 -9.26
N ASP A 67 16.78 -7.93 -8.61
CA ASP A 67 17.00 -8.57 -7.31
C ASP A 67 16.32 -7.81 -6.15
N ILE A 68 15.58 -6.74 -6.46
CA ILE A 68 14.86 -5.91 -5.49
C ILE A 68 13.41 -6.37 -5.40
N VAL A 69 12.99 -6.69 -4.18
CA VAL A 69 11.60 -6.99 -3.85
C VAL A 69 11.01 -5.81 -3.09
N LEU A 70 9.88 -5.29 -3.56
CA LEU A 70 9.10 -4.31 -2.83
C LEU A 70 8.08 -5.04 -1.96
N VAL A 71 8.14 -4.79 -0.64
CA VAL A 71 7.19 -5.32 0.33
C VAL A 71 6.31 -4.17 0.77
N GLU A 72 5.07 -4.14 0.29
CA GLU A 72 4.15 -3.01 0.48
C GLU A 72 3.24 -3.24 1.70
N LEU A 73 2.84 -2.14 2.33
CA LEU A 73 1.67 -2.09 3.20
C LEU A 73 0.45 -1.73 2.36
N ASP A 74 -0.44 -2.70 2.15
CA ASP A 74 -1.66 -2.56 1.33
C ASP A 74 -2.93 -2.84 2.15
N ASP A 75 -4.10 -2.73 1.51
CA ASP A 75 -5.41 -2.99 2.16
C ASP A 75 -5.50 -4.41 2.75
N GLU A 76 -4.86 -5.38 2.10
CA GLU A 76 -4.77 -6.76 2.61
C GLU A 76 -3.95 -6.84 3.89
N SER A 77 -2.84 -6.10 3.97
CA SER A 77 -2.05 -5.96 5.19
C SER A 77 -2.91 -5.40 6.34
N TYR A 78 -3.70 -4.35 6.09
CA TYR A 78 -4.64 -3.78 7.07
C TYR A 78 -5.72 -4.77 7.50
N ARG A 79 -6.18 -5.63 6.60
CA ARG A 79 -7.24 -6.61 6.87
C ARG A 79 -6.74 -7.85 7.61
N LEU A 80 -5.54 -8.31 7.30
CA LEU A 80 -5.03 -9.63 7.70
C LEU A 80 -4.07 -9.57 8.89
N ILE A 81 -3.36 -8.47 9.11
CA ILE A 81 -2.45 -8.34 10.26
C ILE A 81 -3.30 -8.07 11.50
N PRO A 82 -3.21 -8.89 12.56
CA PRO A 82 -4.09 -8.81 13.74
C PRO A 82 -3.66 -7.70 14.72
N TYR A 83 -3.25 -6.55 14.20
CA TYR A 83 -2.83 -5.38 14.96
C TYR A 83 -3.36 -4.12 14.29
N THR A 84 -3.67 -3.11 15.10
CA THR A 84 -4.00 -1.77 14.59
C THR A 84 -2.72 -1.08 14.13
N TYR A 85 -2.78 -0.37 13.01
CA TYR A 85 -1.67 0.47 12.56
C TYR A 85 -1.53 1.72 13.47
N PRO A 86 -0.32 2.18 13.82
CA PRO A 86 0.99 1.63 13.44
C PRO A 86 1.28 0.28 14.09
N TYR A 87 1.82 -0.66 13.30
CA TYR A 87 2.05 -2.02 13.78
C TYR A 87 3.17 -2.11 14.82
N PRO A 88 3.04 -2.99 15.84
CA PRO A 88 4.05 -3.12 16.90
C PRO A 88 5.40 -3.56 16.35
N ARG A 89 6.47 -2.89 16.80
CA ARG A 89 7.85 -3.20 16.38
C ARG A 89 8.29 -4.60 16.77
N GLY A 90 7.95 -5.03 17.99
CA GLY A 90 8.34 -6.35 18.50
C GLY A 90 7.59 -7.52 17.87
N ASP A 91 6.29 -7.37 17.60
CA ASP A 91 5.46 -8.49 17.16
C ASP A 91 5.34 -8.62 15.66
N VAL A 92 5.44 -7.51 14.92
CA VAL A 92 5.25 -7.46 13.47
C VAL A 92 6.59 -7.18 12.78
N TRP A 93 7.19 -6.02 13.01
CA TRP A 93 8.38 -5.59 12.26
C TRP A 93 9.62 -6.46 12.53
N ALA A 94 9.81 -6.93 13.76
CA ALA A 94 10.88 -7.89 14.08
C ALA A 94 10.73 -9.20 13.30
N LYS A 95 9.50 -9.74 13.18
CA LYS A 95 9.22 -10.95 12.41
C LYS A 95 9.40 -10.75 10.92
N VAL A 96 9.02 -9.57 10.40
CA VAL A 96 9.26 -9.19 9.00
C VAL A 96 10.76 -9.24 8.71
N LEU A 97 11.60 -8.60 9.55
CA LEU A 97 13.05 -8.65 9.39
C LEU A 97 13.62 -10.06 9.42
N GLU A 98 13.21 -10.86 10.41
CA GLU A 98 13.61 -12.27 10.54
C GLU A 98 13.27 -13.08 9.28
N ASN A 99 12.03 -12.96 8.80
CA ASN A 99 11.55 -13.71 7.64
C ASN A 99 12.26 -13.29 6.35
N LEU A 100 12.46 -11.98 6.13
CA LEU A 100 13.19 -11.48 4.96
C LEU A 100 14.66 -11.93 4.98
N SER A 101 15.30 -11.89 6.15
CA SER A 101 16.65 -12.42 6.32
C SER A 101 16.72 -13.92 6.04
N LEU A 102 15.75 -14.70 6.52
CA LEU A 102 15.68 -16.15 6.25
C LEU A 102 15.40 -16.46 4.78
N ALA A 103 14.66 -15.60 4.09
CA ALA A 103 14.43 -15.68 2.65
C ALA A 103 15.68 -15.32 1.81
N GLY A 104 16.76 -14.87 2.44
CA GLY A 104 18.04 -14.59 1.79
C GLY A 104 18.25 -13.14 1.38
N ALA A 105 17.41 -12.21 1.86
CA ALA A 105 17.64 -10.78 1.65
C ALA A 105 19.03 -10.39 2.15
N LYS A 106 19.80 -9.67 1.34
CA LYS A 106 21.12 -9.15 1.73
C LYS A 106 21.05 -7.78 2.38
N VAL A 107 20.07 -6.99 1.97
CA VAL A 107 19.79 -5.67 2.50
C VAL A 107 18.27 -5.55 2.63
N VAL A 108 17.80 -5.09 3.79
CA VAL A 108 16.41 -4.70 4.02
C VAL A 108 16.37 -3.20 4.30
N ILE A 109 15.66 -2.46 3.46
CA ILE A 109 15.42 -1.02 3.63
C ILE A 109 13.99 -0.88 4.14
N ILE A 110 13.82 -0.20 5.28
CA ILE A 110 12.50 0.09 5.83
C ILE A 110 12.19 1.56 5.58
N ASP A 111 11.25 1.81 4.67
CA ASP A 111 10.72 3.14 4.34
C ASP A 111 9.58 3.55 5.30
N PHE A 112 9.81 3.32 6.59
CA PHE A 112 8.98 3.83 7.68
C PHE A 112 9.87 4.52 8.69
N GLU A 113 9.36 5.63 9.21
CA GLU A 113 10.04 6.37 10.26
C GLU A 113 9.63 5.82 11.62
N PHE A 114 10.63 5.35 12.34
CA PHE A 114 10.48 4.87 13.71
C PHE A 114 10.99 5.94 14.68
N ASP A 115 10.50 7.17 14.58
CA ASP A 115 11.00 8.36 15.28
C ASP A 115 10.61 8.48 16.77
N SER A 116 9.62 7.71 17.20
CA SER A 116 9.03 7.74 18.54
C SER A 116 9.08 6.36 19.21
N PRO A 117 8.85 6.20 20.53
CA PRO A 117 8.78 4.87 21.15
C PRO A 117 7.65 4.00 20.58
N ASP A 118 7.81 2.67 20.63
CA ASP A 118 6.76 1.72 20.21
C ASP A 118 5.44 1.93 21.00
N GLN A 119 4.43 2.48 20.32
CA GLN A 119 3.14 2.84 20.92
C GLN A 119 2.43 1.65 21.57
N HIS A 120 2.57 0.45 21.00
CA HIS A 120 1.96 -0.76 21.56
C HIS A 120 2.56 -1.11 22.92
N SER A 121 3.88 -1.09 23.03
CA SER A 121 4.59 -1.35 24.28
C SER A 121 4.32 -0.30 25.34
N GLU A 122 4.25 0.98 24.95
CA GLU A 122 3.85 2.09 25.82
C GLU A 122 2.43 1.88 26.36
N LEU A 123 1.47 1.56 25.49
CA LEU A 123 0.08 1.29 25.88
C LEU A 123 0.00 0.11 26.86
N MET A 124 0.67 -1.00 26.56
CA MET A 124 0.67 -2.19 27.42
C MET A 124 1.32 -1.89 28.78
N THR A 125 2.41 -1.14 28.81
CA THR A 125 3.06 -0.72 30.05
C THR A 125 2.12 0.11 30.92
N ASN A 126 1.45 1.11 30.32
CA ASN A 126 0.51 1.97 31.02
C ASN A 126 -0.71 1.20 31.56
N LEU A 127 -1.29 0.30 30.77
CA LEU A 127 -2.41 -0.54 31.23
C LEU A 127 -1.98 -1.44 32.39
N ARG A 128 -0.82 -2.10 32.29
CA ARG A 128 -0.28 -2.96 33.36
C ARG A 128 -0.14 -2.21 34.68
N ILE A 129 0.47 -1.02 34.64
CA ILE A 129 0.62 -0.16 35.82
C ILE A 129 -0.74 0.18 36.41
N ASN A 130 -1.72 0.58 35.58
CA ASN A 130 -3.07 0.93 36.02
C ASN A 130 -3.81 -0.25 36.68
N TYR A 131 -3.54 -1.48 36.26
CA TYR A 131 -4.12 -2.70 36.86
C TYR A 131 -3.25 -3.31 37.97
N GLY A 132 -2.15 -2.65 38.38
CA GLY A 132 -1.30 -3.10 39.49
C GLY A 132 -0.28 -4.19 39.14
N PHE A 133 -0.04 -4.44 37.85
CA PHE A 133 1.02 -5.34 37.39
C PHE A 133 2.35 -4.58 37.30
N THR A 134 3.34 -4.95 38.11
CA THR A 134 4.60 -4.21 38.26
C THR A 134 5.78 -4.75 37.46
N GLN A 135 5.65 -5.93 36.84
CA GLN A 135 6.74 -6.48 36.05
C GLN A 135 6.80 -5.79 34.67
N PRO A 136 7.97 -5.28 34.24
CA PRO A 136 8.12 -4.71 32.91
C PRO A 136 8.04 -5.83 31.86
N THR A 137 7.29 -5.58 30.79
CA THR A 137 7.39 -6.36 29.55
C THR A 137 8.60 -5.89 28.75
N LEU A 138 9.18 -6.80 27.97
CA LEU A 138 10.22 -6.42 27.02
C LEU A 138 9.64 -5.42 26.01
N HIS A 139 10.25 -4.24 25.90
CA HIS A 139 9.78 -3.18 25.02
C HIS A 139 9.97 -3.56 23.55
N GLY A 140 8.99 -3.25 22.71
CA GLY A 140 9.01 -3.56 21.27
C GLY A 140 10.23 -2.99 20.55
N ASP A 141 10.73 -1.83 20.99
CA ASP A 141 11.98 -1.24 20.49
C ASP A 141 13.17 -2.16 20.73
N ILE A 142 13.30 -2.69 21.94
CA ILE A 142 14.40 -3.59 22.32
C ILE A 142 14.31 -4.88 21.49
N VAL A 143 13.11 -5.46 21.36
CA VAL A 143 12.87 -6.65 20.53
C VAL A 143 13.28 -6.39 19.08
N PHE A 144 12.91 -5.24 18.54
CA PHE A 144 13.22 -4.88 17.16
C PHE A 144 14.72 -4.62 16.95
N ALA A 145 15.39 -3.96 17.90
CA ALA A 145 16.84 -3.80 17.87
C ALA A 145 17.58 -5.13 17.94
N ASP A 146 17.12 -6.05 18.78
CA ASP A 146 17.66 -7.41 18.87
C ASP A 146 17.47 -8.15 17.55
N ALA A 147 16.29 -8.05 16.93
CA ALA A 147 16.05 -8.61 15.59
C ALA A 147 17.02 -8.03 14.55
N ILE A 148 17.23 -6.70 14.53
CA ILE A 148 18.21 -6.05 13.65
C ILE A 148 19.62 -6.63 13.88
N ARG A 149 20.05 -6.76 15.14
CA ARG A 149 21.35 -7.37 15.48
C ARG A 149 21.44 -8.82 15.00
N ASN A 150 20.37 -9.59 15.15
CA ASN A 150 20.30 -11.01 14.77
C ASN A 150 20.30 -11.23 13.25
N VAL A 151 19.61 -10.39 12.48
CA VAL A 151 19.66 -10.50 11.01
C VAL A 151 21.02 -10.03 10.46
N LYS A 152 21.62 -9.01 11.06
CA LYS A 152 22.99 -8.55 10.71
C LYS A 152 24.04 -9.63 10.93
N SER A 153 23.97 -10.38 12.04
CA SER A 153 24.89 -11.48 12.29
C SER A 153 24.76 -12.64 11.29
N ARG A 154 23.63 -12.74 10.57
CA ARG A 154 23.40 -13.69 9.47
C ARG A 154 23.76 -13.14 8.08
N GLY A 155 24.27 -11.91 8.00
CA GLY A 155 24.68 -11.28 6.74
C GLY A 155 23.57 -10.53 6.00
N THR A 156 22.54 -10.09 6.73
CA THR A 156 21.48 -9.20 6.23
C THR A 156 21.65 -7.81 6.86
N ASP A 157 22.01 -6.82 6.06
CA ASP A 157 22.05 -5.44 6.52
C ASP A 157 20.65 -4.84 6.60
N VAL A 158 20.45 -3.93 7.56
CA VAL A 158 19.19 -3.20 7.75
C VAL A 158 19.47 -1.72 7.71
N ILE A 159 18.73 -1.01 6.86
CA ILE A 159 18.75 0.43 6.71
C ILE A 159 17.38 0.95 7.15
N LEU A 160 17.38 1.84 8.14
CA LEU A 160 16.18 2.54 8.60
C LEU A 160 16.16 3.94 7.99
N SER A 161 14.97 4.41 7.66
CA SER A 161 14.78 5.74 7.07
C SER A 161 14.97 6.86 8.10
N SER A 162 15.34 8.04 7.61
CA SER A 162 15.52 9.27 8.37
C SER A 162 14.86 10.43 7.62
N GLU A 163 14.27 11.36 8.35
CA GLU A 163 13.62 12.53 7.76
C GLU A 163 14.54 13.76 7.81
N ILE A 164 14.39 14.69 6.86
CA ILE A 164 14.88 16.07 7.01
C ILE A 164 13.70 16.93 7.46
N ILE A 165 13.70 17.30 8.74
CA ILE A 165 12.67 18.17 9.31
C ILE A 165 13.05 19.63 9.10
N THR A 166 12.06 20.44 8.72
CA THR A 166 12.15 21.90 8.73
C THR A 166 11.20 22.45 9.79
N GLU A 167 11.75 22.87 10.92
CA GLU A 167 10.99 23.43 12.04
C GLU A 167 11.44 24.87 12.30
N PRO A 168 10.59 25.89 12.01
CA PRO A 168 10.97 27.31 12.13
C PRO A 168 11.42 27.74 13.53
N THR A 169 10.99 27.01 14.56
CA THR A 169 11.31 27.26 15.98
C THR A 169 12.60 26.60 16.44
N SER A 170 13.21 25.72 15.64
CA SER A 170 14.46 25.01 15.96
C SER A 170 15.71 25.82 15.53
N VAL A 171 16.84 25.58 16.19
CA VAL A 171 18.15 26.18 15.83
C VAL A 171 19.19 25.05 15.73
N PRO A 172 19.62 24.65 14.51
CA PRO A 172 19.22 25.20 13.20
C PRO A 172 17.78 24.83 12.79
N PRO A 173 17.11 25.63 11.93
CA PRO A 173 15.74 25.38 11.47
C PRO A 173 15.54 24.08 10.69
N GLN A 174 16.63 23.45 10.26
CA GLN A 174 16.62 22.17 9.56
C GLN A 174 17.54 21.19 10.27
N TYR A 175 17.04 20.00 10.53
CA TYR A 175 17.80 18.93 11.16
C TYR A 175 17.38 17.57 10.60
N ILE A 176 18.26 16.57 10.78
CA ILE A 176 17.97 15.18 10.41
C ILE A 176 17.30 14.53 11.62
N LEU A 177 16.08 14.05 11.44
CA LEU A 177 15.40 13.21 12.41
C LEU A 177 15.86 11.76 12.20
N LEU A 178 16.57 11.24 13.19
CA LEU A 178 17.00 9.86 13.21
C LEU A 178 15.88 8.99 13.82
N PRO A 179 15.85 7.68 13.48
CA PRO A 179 15.02 6.73 14.21
C PRO A 179 15.24 6.85 15.72
N ASN A 180 14.16 6.63 16.47
CA ASN A 180 14.13 6.58 17.92
C ASN A 180 15.33 5.75 18.42
N PRO A 181 16.21 6.34 19.24
CA PRO A 181 17.33 5.61 19.79
C PRO A 181 16.81 4.46 20.66
N ILE A 182 17.39 3.28 20.47
CA ILE A 182 17.02 2.05 21.18
C ILE A 182 18.02 1.74 22.29
#